data_AF-A0A369MM98-F1
#
_entry.id   AF-A0A369MM98-F1
#
_cell.length_a   1.000
_cell.length_b   1.000
_cell.length_c   1.000
_cell.angle_alpha   90.00
_cell.angle_beta   90.00
_cell.angle_gamma   90.00
#
_symmetry.space_group_name_H-M   'P 1'
#
loop_
_entity.id
_entity.type
_entity.pdbx_description
1 polymer ?
#
loop_
_entity_poly.entity_id
_entity_poly.type
_entity_poly.pdbx_seq_one_letter_code
_entity_poly.pdbx_strand_id
1 'polypeptide(L)'
;MQQRYNYAFFDEASKREIRRALVKGVSIPGYQVPFASREMPIGRGWGTGGLQITLAIIGPDDTLKVIDQGSDDSVNAVNIKKLVVDTTDVEVTDATEDATLIQSRHRIPEHPLDDGQILVLQVPTPEPLRSFEPSEAATKRLHAEADYTGAWLELFDQIVRFDATTTGADHPVQVFGRYVMAPSPIPRFDNLKLNQARHLTLLGAGREKKIYAVPPFTDVKPLDFEDYPFAVETFEGKRCRLCGAEGVYLDELVDEATGETYYQCNDTNYCVSSACQPTKPVDAAAASGTESCGSKASLRAAARFVGLSPQSSAPEAPSLTLRTTGNSRKGTSHA
;
A
#
# COMPACT_ATOMS: atom_id res chain seq x y z
N MET A 1 31.17 -10.89 12.79
CA MET A 1 30.98 -9.43 12.84
C MET A 1 30.60 -9.04 14.26
N GLN A 2 31.19 -7.99 14.85
CA GLN A 2 30.69 -7.46 16.13
C GLN A 2 29.31 -6.82 15.89
N GLN A 3 28.24 -7.47 16.35
CA GLN A 3 26.89 -6.89 16.28
C GLN A 3 26.84 -5.61 17.12
N ARG A 4 26.77 -4.45 16.46
CA ARG A 4 26.58 -3.15 17.11
C ARG A 4 25.13 -2.89 17.51
N TYR A 5 24.19 -3.65 16.96
CA TYR A 5 22.75 -3.51 17.18
C TYR A 5 22.16 -4.86 17.63
N ASN A 6 21.02 -4.82 18.31
CA ASN A 6 20.23 -6.03 18.56
C ASN A 6 19.74 -6.61 17.22
N TYR A 7 19.43 -7.91 17.22
CA TYR A 7 18.78 -8.56 16.07
C TYR A 7 17.55 -7.75 15.64
N ALA A 8 17.42 -7.45 14.35
CA ALA A 8 16.37 -6.61 13.78
C ALA A 8 16.27 -5.23 14.45
N PHE A 9 17.42 -4.62 14.75
CA PHE A 9 17.61 -3.24 15.24
C PHE A 9 17.06 -2.93 16.65
N PHE A 10 15.84 -3.33 16.96
CA PHE A 10 15.14 -2.97 18.19
C PHE A 10 15.58 -3.74 19.43
N ASP A 11 15.50 -3.08 20.58
CA ASP A 11 15.48 -3.76 21.87
C ASP A 11 14.23 -4.62 22.06
N GLU A 12 14.34 -5.66 22.90
CA GLU A 12 13.27 -6.62 23.13
C GLU A 12 12.05 -6.00 23.82
N ALA A 13 12.22 -4.93 24.58
CA ALA A 13 11.09 -4.24 25.21
C ALA A 13 10.21 -3.55 24.18
N SER A 14 10.82 -2.94 23.16
CA SER A 14 10.17 -2.26 22.05
C SER A 14 9.49 -3.27 21.14
N LYS A 15 10.17 -4.37 20.76
CA LYS A 15 9.54 -5.48 20.01
C LYS A 15 8.33 -6.04 20.75
N ARG A 16 8.45 -6.26 22.06
CA ARG A 16 7.35 -6.78 22.88
C ARG A 16 6.15 -5.83 22.92
N GLU A 17 6.37 -4.52 22.92
CA GLU A 17 5.28 -3.55 22.87
C GLU A 17 4.56 -3.57 21.51
N ILE A 18 5.31 -3.54 20.41
CA ILE A 18 4.77 -3.66 19.05
C ILE A 18 4.00 -4.97 18.88
N ARG A 19 4.56 -6.11 19.32
CA ARG A 19 3.91 -7.42 19.27
C ARG A 19 2.59 -7.45 20.04
N ARG A 20 2.49 -6.78 21.20
CA ARG A 20 1.20 -6.66 21.91
C ARG A 20 0.19 -5.83 21.15
N ALA A 21 0.62 -4.73 20.52
CA ALA A 21 -0.26 -3.92 19.67
C ALA A 21 -0.76 -4.72 18.46
N LEU A 22 0.12 -5.52 17.84
CA LEU A 22 -0.23 -6.44 16.74
C LEU A 22 -1.27 -7.48 17.18
N VAL A 23 -1.06 -8.16 18.31
CA VAL A 23 -2.05 -9.12 18.84
C VAL A 23 -3.40 -8.44 19.09
N LYS A 24 -3.42 -7.19 19.56
CA LYS A 24 -4.66 -6.40 19.70
C LYS A 24 -5.28 -6.07 18.35
N GLY A 25 -4.50 -5.70 17.35
CA GLY A 25 -4.99 -5.41 15.99
C GLY A 25 -5.61 -6.65 15.35
N VAL A 26 -4.97 -7.81 15.48
CA VAL A 26 -5.51 -9.10 15.00
C VAL A 26 -6.80 -9.47 15.73
N SER A 27 -6.88 -9.20 17.04
CA SER A 27 -8.07 -9.51 17.84
C SER A 27 -9.24 -8.55 17.60
N ILE A 28 -8.99 -7.39 16.96
CA ILE A 28 -9.99 -6.36 16.69
C ILE A 28 -9.80 -5.89 15.22
N PRO A 29 -10.20 -6.70 14.23
CA PRO A 29 -9.90 -6.43 12.82
C PRO A 29 -10.35 -5.04 12.36
N GLY A 30 -9.46 -4.33 11.69
CA GLY A 30 -9.69 -2.96 11.21
C GLY A 30 -9.61 -1.84 12.27
N TYR A 31 -9.42 -2.17 13.56
CA TYR A 31 -9.24 -1.15 14.59
C TYR A 31 -7.81 -0.61 14.65
N GLN A 32 -7.68 0.72 14.61
CA GLN A 32 -6.42 1.44 14.73
C GLN A 32 -5.88 1.40 16.17
N VAL A 33 -5.02 0.42 16.49
CA VAL A 33 -4.37 0.28 17.81
C VAL A 33 -3.22 1.30 17.95
N PRO A 34 -3.24 2.17 18.97
CA PRO A 34 -2.09 3.03 19.26
C PRO A 34 -0.88 2.20 19.72
N PHE A 35 0.31 2.54 19.24
CA PHE A 35 1.56 1.92 19.67
C PHE A 35 2.67 2.94 19.88
N ALA A 36 3.71 2.58 20.63
CA ALA A 36 4.81 3.48 20.99
C ALA A 36 5.88 3.57 19.89
N SER A 37 5.48 4.07 18.71
CA SER A 37 6.35 4.25 17.54
C SER A 37 7.65 4.98 17.88
N ARG A 38 8.76 4.47 17.34
CA ARG A 38 10.11 5.00 17.55
C ARG A 38 10.63 5.69 16.29
N GLU A 39 11.61 6.56 16.49
CA GLU A 39 12.36 7.13 15.37
C GLU A 39 13.19 6.04 14.71
N MET A 40 13.19 6.04 13.37
CA MET A 40 13.89 5.05 12.55
C MET A 40 14.99 5.74 11.74
N PRO A 41 16.07 5.03 11.36
CA PRO A 41 17.16 5.56 10.54
C PRO A 41 16.76 5.70 9.05
N ILE A 42 15.53 6.13 8.79
CA ILE A 42 14.98 6.43 7.47
C ILE A 42 14.12 7.70 7.59
N GLY A 43 13.93 8.42 6.47
CA GLY A 43 13.14 9.66 6.47
C GLY A 43 11.74 9.46 7.08
N ARG A 44 11.29 10.40 7.91
CA ARG A 44 9.90 10.36 8.44
C ARG A 44 8.91 10.37 7.26
N GLY A 45 7.91 9.49 7.30
CA GLY A 45 6.92 9.34 6.23
C GLY A 45 7.27 8.26 5.19
N TRP A 46 8.48 7.70 5.21
CA TRP A 46 8.92 6.63 4.31
C TRP A 46 8.56 5.24 4.86
N GLY A 47 7.30 5.04 5.24
CA GLY A 47 6.82 3.72 5.64
C GLY A 47 7.38 3.18 6.96
N THR A 48 7.77 4.06 7.87
CA THR A 48 8.37 3.71 9.17
C THR A 48 7.50 2.78 10.04
N GLY A 49 6.19 2.78 9.86
CA GLY A 49 5.31 1.87 10.60
C GLY A 49 5.43 0.43 10.12
N GLY A 50 5.38 0.20 8.81
CA GLY A 50 5.59 -1.12 8.23
C GLY A 50 6.97 -1.68 8.57
N LEU A 51 8.02 -0.86 8.45
CA LEU A 51 9.37 -1.27 8.87
C LEU A 51 9.43 -1.68 10.35
N GLN A 52 8.75 -0.95 11.24
CA GLN A 52 8.72 -1.27 12.66
C GLN A 52 8.03 -2.61 12.95
N ILE A 53 6.94 -2.91 12.23
CA ILE A 53 6.26 -4.20 12.30
C ILE A 53 7.21 -5.30 11.85
N THR A 54 7.81 -5.16 10.66
CA THR A 54 8.76 -6.13 10.09
C THR A 54 9.89 -6.44 11.06
N LEU A 55 10.59 -5.42 11.56
CA LEU A 55 11.68 -5.59 12.53
C LEU A 55 11.23 -6.20 13.87
N ALA A 56 9.95 -6.04 14.23
CA ALA A 56 9.42 -6.63 15.45
C ALA A 56 9.01 -8.10 15.27
N ILE A 57 8.65 -8.56 14.08
CA ILE A 57 8.14 -9.93 13.88
C ILE A 57 9.12 -10.86 13.17
N ILE A 58 10.05 -10.31 12.39
CA ILE A 58 10.99 -11.11 11.60
C ILE A 58 11.85 -12.01 12.49
N GLY A 59 11.90 -13.30 12.14
CA GLY A 59 12.71 -14.35 12.74
C GLY A 59 13.88 -14.77 11.84
N PRO A 60 14.80 -15.61 12.34
CA PRO A 60 15.97 -16.06 11.57
C PRO A 60 15.62 -17.02 10.43
N ASP A 61 14.46 -17.68 10.50
CA ASP A 61 14.00 -18.64 9.49
C ASP A 61 13.09 -17.98 8.42
N ASP A 62 12.91 -16.64 8.50
CA ASP A 62 12.10 -15.91 7.54
C ASP A 62 12.87 -15.61 6.25
N THR A 63 12.13 -15.60 5.15
CA THR A 63 12.59 -15.05 3.86
C THR A 63 11.83 -13.76 3.60
N LEU A 64 12.55 -12.64 3.52
CA LEU A 64 11.97 -11.31 3.37
C LEU A 64 11.84 -10.91 1.89
N LYS A 65 10.66 -10.45 1.48
CA LYS A 65 10.46 -9.67 0.26
C LYS A 65 10.06 -8.24 0.61
N VAL A 66 10.58 -7.26 -0.13
CA VAL A 66 10.21 -5.85 0.07
C VAL A 66 9.95 -5.19 -1.28
N ILE A 67 8.79 -4.57 -1.43
CA ILE A 67 8.40 -3.85 -2.64
C ILE A 67 7.89 -2.43 -2.33
N ASP A 68 8.13 -1.49 -3.24
CA ASP A 68 7.48 -0.18 -3.28
C ASP A 68 7.02 0.07 -4.71
N GLN A 69 5.76 0.46 -4.89
CA GLN A 69 5.14 0.60 -6.22
C GLN A 69 5.27 -0.67 -7.08
N GLY A 70 5.15 -1.85 -6.46
CA GLY A 70 5.25 -3.14 -7.15
C GLY A 70 6.67 -3.57 -7.54
N SER A 71 7.68 -2.76 -7.21
CA SER A 71 9.08 -3.03 -7.56
C SER A 71 9.97 -3.29 -6.35
N ASP A 72 10.74 -4.38 -6.46
CA ASP A 72 11.79 -4.77 -5.51
C ASP A 72 13.04 -3.88 -5.57
N ASP A 73 13.24 -3.17 -6.69
CA ASP A 73 14.43 -2.36 -7.01
C ASP A 73 14.25 -0.87 -6.75
N SER A 74 13.07 -0.48 -6.26
CA SER A 74 12.83 0.90 -5.84
C SER A 74 13.80 1.34 -4.74
N VAL A 75 14.13 2.63 -4.71
CA VAL A 75 15.07 3.19 -3.73
C VAL A 75 14.64 2.90 -2.28
N ASN A 76 13.34 2.97 -2.00
CA ASN A 76 12.80 2.69 -0.67
C ASN A 76 12.89 1.19 -0.34
N ALA A 77 12.49 0.30 -1.25
CA ALA A 77 12.58 -1.15 -1.03
C ALA A 77 14.01 -1.60 -0.79
N VAL A 78 14.96 -1.14 -1.61
CA VAL A 78 16.40 -1.43 -1.47
C VAL A 78 16.93 -0.95 -0.11
N ASN A 79 16.56 0.27 0.32
CA ASN A 79 17.01 0.79 1.62
C ASN A 79 16.45 0.02 2.81
N ILE A 80 15.18 -0.42 2.74
CA ILE A 80 14.56 -1.26 3.76
C ILE A 80 15.24 -2.63 3.80
N LYS A 81 15.40 -3.31 2.65
CA LYS A 81 16.11 -4.59 2.54
C LYS A 81 17.50 -4.49 3.18
N LYS A 82 18.25 -3.45 2.81
CA LYS A 82 19.59 -3.20 3.35
C LYS A 82 19.59 -3.06 4.87
N LEU A 83 18.68 -2.27 5.44
CA LEU A 83 18.62 -2.11 6.90
C LEU A 83 18.30 -3.43 7.60
N VAL A 84 17.37 -4.22 7.05
CA VAL A 84 17.02 -5.53 7.64
C VAL A 84 18.22 -6.48 7.56
N VAL A 85 18.84 -6.63 6.39
CA VAL A 85 20.04 -7.48 6.21
C VAL A 85 21.24 -7.00 7.02
N ASP A 86 21.41 -5.69 7.22
CA ASP A 86 22.50 -5.15 8.05
C ASP A 86 22.29 -5.42 9.55
N THR A 87 21.07 -5.82 9.97
CA THR A 87 20.70 -6.01 11.39
C THR A 87 20.14 -7.40 11.69
N THR A 88 20.08 -8.29 10.70
CA THR A 88 19.59 -9.68 10.79
C THR A 88 20.42 -10.57 9.88
N ASP A 89 20.20 -11.87 9.90
CA ASP A 89 20.84 -12.84 9.01
C ASP A 89 19.81 -13.51 8.08
N VAL A 90 18.70 -12.82 7.79
CA VAL A 90 17.59 -13.36 6.98
C VAL A 90 17.92 -13.36 5.50
N GLU A 91 17.40 -14.36 4.81
CA GLU A 91 17.42 -14.40 3.35
C GLU A 91 16.42 -13.38 2.78
N VAL A 92 16.76 -12.85 1.61
CA VAL A 92 15.90 -11.92 0.86
C VAL A 92 15.58 -12.54 -0.48
N THR A 93 14.33 -12.40 -0.92
CA THR A 93 13.88 -12.90 -2.21
C THR A 93 13.09 -11.83 -2.96
N ASP A 94 13.17 -11.87 -4.28
CA ASP A 94 12.26 -11.13 -5.15
C ASP A 94 11.05 -12.02 -5.54
N ALA A 95 11.10 -13.34 -5.35
CA ALA A 95 10.00 -14.26 -5.66
C ALA A 95 8.92 -14.20 -4.57
N THR A 96 7.69 -13.91 -4.97
CA THR A 96 6.57 -13.75 -4.03
C THR A 96 6.24 -15.06 -3.33
N GLU A 97 6.31 -16.18 -4.05
CA GLU A 97 6.05 -17.53 -3.54
C GLU A 97 7.06 -18.01 -2.47
N ASP A 98 8.30 -17.50 -2.52
CA ASP A 98 9.38 -17.93 -1.62
C ASP A 98 9.43 -17.10 -0.32
N ALA A 99 8.71 -15.98 -0.26
CA ALA A 99 8.73 -15.06 0.87
C ALA A 99 7.84 -15.57 2.01
N THR A 100 8.30 -15.51 3.26
CA THR A 100 7.44 -15.72 4.44
C THR A 100 6.89 -14.40 4.97
N LEU A 101 7.65 -13.32 4.76
CA LEU A 101 7.29 -11.95 5.18
C LEU A 101 7.46 -11.00 4.00
N ILE A 102 6.37 -10.31 3.63
CA ILE A 102 6.36 -9.37 2.51
C ILE A 102 6.05 -7.99 3.06
N GLN A 103 6.99 -7.06 2.98
CA GLN A 103 6.74 -5.66 3.29
C GLN A 103 6.46 -4.88 2.00
N SER A 104 5.29 -4.26 1.90
CA SER A 104 4.88 -3.57 0.69
C SER A 104 4.43 -2.13 0.95
N ARG A 105 4.67 -1.30 -0.05
CA ARG A 105 4.10 0.04 -0.18
C ARG A 105 3.33 0.18 -1.49
N HIS A 106 2.07 0.59 -1.37
CA HIS A 106 1.15 0.93 -2.46
C HIS A 106 0.72 -0.22 -3.37
N ARG A 107 1.15 -1.46 -3.13
CA ARG A 107 0.70 -2.62 -3.92
C ARG A 107 0.47 -3.85 -3.07
N ILE A 108 -0.37 -4.74 -3.54
CA ILE A 108 -0.39 -6.15 -3.13
C ILE A 108 0.08 -6.96 -4.34
N PRO A 109 1.01 -7.93 -4.18
CA PRO A 109 1.48 -8.75 -5.29
C PRO A 109 0.35 -9.33 -6.14
N GLU A 110 0.62 -9.55 -7.43
CA GLU A 110 -0.36 -10.21 -8.31
C GLU A 110 -0.47 -11.69 -8.01
N HIS A 111 0.63 -12.31 -7.58
CA HIS A 111 0.63 -13.69 -7.08
C HIS A 111 -0.21 -13.76 -5.78
N PRO A 112 -1.25 -14.61 -5.72
CA PRO A 112 -2.05 -14.79 -4.50
C PRO A 112 -1.17 -15.28 -3.35
N LEU A 113 -1.25 -14.63 -2.20
CA LEU A 113 -0.45 -15.02 -1.04
C LEU A 113 -1.11 -16.19 -0.28
N ASP A 114 -0.29 -17.13 0.16
CA ASP A 114 -0.66 -18.40 0.77
C ASP A 114 -0.70 -18.37 2.31
N ASP A 115 -1.19 -19.47 2.89
CA ASP A 115 -1.17 -19.68 4.34
C ASP A 115 0.29 -19.66 4.84
N GLY A 116 0.53 -18.93 5.93
CA GLY A 116 1.88 -18.80 6.53
C GLY A 116 2.67 -17.60 6.03
N GLN A 117 2.24 -16.95 4.94
CA GLN A 117 2.79 -15.64 4.55
C GLN A 117 2.18 -14.51 5.38
N ILE A 118 2.97 -13.47 5.66
CA ILE A 118 2.52 -12.24 6.31
C ILE A 118 2.78 -11.05 5.38
N LEU A 119 1.73 -10.29 5.08
CA LEU A 119 1.82 -9.04 4.34
C LEU A 119 1.86 -7.85 5.32
N VAL A 120 2.87 -6.99 5.19
CA VAL A 120 3.01 -5.77 5.99
C VAL A 120 2.88 -4.55 5.08
N LEU A 121 1.77 -3.82 5.18
CA LEU A 121 1.48 -2.63 4.40
C LEU A 121 1.94 -1.35 5.11
N GLN A 122 2.64 -0.50 4.37
CA GLN A 122 3.08 0.82 4.82
C GLN A 122 1.94 1.84 4.70
N VAL A 123 1.58 2.48 5.82
CA VAL A 123 0.44 3.40 5.89
C VAL A 123 0.91 4.82 6.22
N PRO A 124 0.61 5.83 5.38
CA PRO A 124 0.85 7.23 5.71
C PRO A 124 -0.24 7.83 6.59
N THR A 125 -1.51 7.51 6.32
CA THR A 125 -2.71 8.02 7.00
C THR A 125 -3.61 6.81 7.35
N PRO A 126 -3.72 6.40 8.62
CA PRO A 126 -4.48 5.22 9.03
C PRO A 126 -5.97 5.50 9.26
N GLU A 127 -6.35 6.78 9.34
CA GLU A 127 -7.67 7.24 9.73
C GLU A 127 -8.52 7.50 8.48
N PRO A 128 -9.49 6.61 8.15
CA PRO A 128 -10.32 6.77 6.96
C PRO A 128 -11.26 7.97 7.02
N LEU A 129 -11.51 8.55 8.20
CA LEU A 129 -12.35 9.73 8.36
C LEU A 129 -11.56 11.04 8.38
N ARG A 130 -10.25 11.03 8.09
CA ARG A 130 -9.36 12.19 8.31
C ARG A 130 -9.71 13.41 7.46
N SER A 131 -10.20 13.18 6.24
CA SER A 131 -10.73 14.19 5.32
C SER A 131 -11.96 14.91 5.88
N PHE A 132 -12.82 14.15 6.57
CA PHE A 132 -14.07 14.63 7.17
C PHE A 132 -13.86 15.28 8.54
N GLU A 133 -13.07 14.66 9.41
CA GLU A 133 -12.82 15.10 10.79
C GLU A 133 -11.32 15.07 11.13
N PRO A 134 -10.68 16.25 11.27
CA PRO A 134 -9.25 16.34 11.56
C PRO A 134 -8.88 15.96 13.01
N SER A 135 -9.82 15.96 13.95
CA SER A 135 -9.56 15.65 15.37
C SER A 135 -9.54 14.15 15.64
N GLU A 136 -8.37 13.63 16.03
CA GLU A 136 -8.20 12.24 16.49
C GLU A 136 -9.14 11.86 17.63
N ALA A 137 -9.41 12.78 18.56
CA ALA A 137 -10.31 12.51 19.67
C ALA A 137 -11.75 12.32 19.19
N ALA A 138 -12.16 13.07 18.16
CA ALA A 138 -13.47 12.96 17.54
C ALA A 138 -13.56 11.68 16.68
N THR A 139 -12.59 11.41 15.81
CA THR A 139 -12.61 10.17 14.98
C THR A 139 -12.57 8.90 15.84
N LYS A 140 -11.83 8.91 16.96
CA LYS A 140 -11.85 7.80 17.93
C LYS A 140 -13.25 7.57 18.50
N ARG A 141 -14.02 8.63 18.76
CA ARG A 141 -15.41 8.53 19.23
C ARG A 141 -16.32 7.98 18.14
N LEU A 142 -16.20 8.49 16.91
CA LEU A 142 -16.95 7.99 15.75
C LEU A 142 -16.70 6.49 15.53
N HIS A 143 -15.44 6.06 15.57
CA HIS A 143 -15.08 4.65 15.54
C HIS A 143 -15.65 3.86 16.72
N ALA A 144 -15.74 4.41 17.92
CA ALA A 144 -16.33 3.72 19.07
C ALA A 144 -17.85 3.54 18.92
N GLU A 145 -18.52 4.56 18.40
CA GLU A 145 -19.98 4.61 18.17
C GLU A 145 -20.39 3.92 16.85
N ALA A 146 -19.43 3.48 16.03
CA ALA A 146 -19.63 2.95 14.68
C ALA A 146 -20.36 3.93 13.75
N ASP A 147 -20.13 5.23 13.94
CA ASP A 147 -20.62 6.29 13.06
C ASP A 147 -19.62 6.54 11.93
N TYR A 148 -19.94 6.00 10.75
CA TYR A 148 -19.14 6.14 9.54
C TYR A 148 -19.79 7.05 8.50
N THR A 149 -20.75 7.88 8.91
CA THR A 149 -21.48 8.80 8.02
C THR A 149 -20.52 9.68 7.22
N GLY A 150 -19.40 10.10 7.82
CA GLY A 150 -18.37 10.90 7.14
C GLY A 150 -17.77 10.20 5.92
N ALA A 151 -17.45 8.91 6.01
CA ALA A 151 -16.91 8.15 4.88
C ALA A 151 -17.94 8.01 3.75
N TRP A 152 -19.20 7.76 4.10
CA TRP A 152 -20.29 7.69 3.12
C TRP A 152 -20.54 9.04 2.43
N LEU A 153 -20.52 10.14 3.17
CA LEU A 153 -20.70 11.49 2.61
C LEU A 153 -19.58 11.86 1.66
N GLU A 154 -18.33 11.47 1.95
CA GLU A 154 -17.21 11.72 1.06
C GLU A 154 -17.37 10.98 -0.27
N LEU A 155 -17.74 9.70 -0.24
CA LEU A 155 -18.00 8.93 -1.46
C LEU A 155 -19.17 9.52 -2.25
N PHE A 156 -20.23 9.94 -1.57
CA PHE A 156 -21.38 10.56 -2.21
C PHE A 156 -21.03 11.90 -2.87
N ASP A 157 -20.24 12.76 -2.23
CA ASP A 157 -19.78 14.03 -2.81
C ASP A 157 -18.93 13.80 -4.07
N GLN A 158 -18.10 12.74 -4.10
CA GLN A 158 -17.36 12.36 -5.31
C GLN A 158 -18.31 11.97 -6.46
N ILE A 159 -19.30 11.11 -6.17
CA ILE A 159 -20.29 10.67 -7.16
C ILE A 159 -21.07 11.86 -7.71
N VAL A 160 -21.55 12.76 -6.86
CA VAL A 160 -22.29 13.95 -7.30
C VAL A 160 -21.44 14.86 -8.20
N ARG A 161 -20.13 14.96 -7.94
CA ARG A 161 -19.23 15.85 -8.71
C ARG A 161 -18.73 15.24 -10.01
N PHE A 162 -18.49 13.93 -10.03
CA PHE A 162 -17.72 13.27 -11.08
C PHE A 162 -18.46 12.08 -11.71
N ASP A 163 -19.69 11.80 -11.27
CA ASP A 163 -20.50 10.63 -11.66
C ASP A 163 -19.78 9.28 -11.45
N ALA A 164 -18.78 9.28 -10.56
CA ALA A 164 -17.98 8.14 -10.21
C ALA A 164 -17.30 8.37 -8.85
N THR A 165 -16.95 7.27 -8.16
CA THR A 165 -15.98 7.34 -7.07
C THR A 165 -14.60 7.60 -7.67
N THR A 166 -13.98 8.72 -7.27
CA THR A 166 -12.68 9.19 -7.80
C THR A 166 -11.51 8.84 -6.89
N THR A 167 -11.77 8.07 -5.83
CA THR A 167 -10.74 7.58 -4.92
C THR A 167 -9.82 6.60 -5.65
N GLY A 168 -8.69 7.08 -6.17
CA GLY A 168 -7.76 6.24 -6.95
C GLY A 168 -6.95 5.25 -6.11
N ALA A 169 -6.59 5.64 -4.88
CA ALA A 169 -5.89 4.80 -3.91
C ALA A 169 -6.46 5.02 -2.51
N ASP A 170 -6.25 4.06 -1.60
CA ASP A 170 -6.73 4.12 -0.21
C ASP A 170 -8.27 4.18 -0.09
N HIS A 171 -8.99 3.53 -1.00
CA HIS A 171 -10.47 3.48 -0.96
C HIS A 171 -10.95 2.75 0.29
N PRO A 172 -11.82 3.35 1.12
CA PRO A 172 -12.18 2.80 2.42
C PRO A 172 -12.89 1.46 2.32
N VAL A 173 -12.57 0.55 3.24
CA VAL A 173 -13.16 -0.80 3.30
C VAL A 173 -13.82 -1.03 4.67
N GLN A 174 -14.94 -1.74 4.70
CA GLN A 174 -15.50 -2.31 5.92
C GLN A 174 -14.88 -3.68 6.19
N VAL A 175 -14.26 -3.82 7.36
CA VAL A 175 -13.60 -5.03 7.83
C VAL A 175 -14.47 -5.72 8.87
N PHE A 176 -14.67 -7.02 8.68
CA PHE A 176 -15.41 -7.90 9.60
C PHE A 176 -16.80 -7.36 9.96
N GLY A 177 -17.48 -6.74 8.99
CA GLY A 177 -18.81 -6.15 9.16
C GLY A 177 -18.89 -5.01 10.18
N ARG A 178 -17.75 -4.44 10.60
CA ARG A 178 -17.69 -3.50 11.72
C ARG A 178 -16.84 -2.27 11.42
N TYR A 179 -15.51 -2.40 11.39
CA TYR A 179 -14.64 -1.23 11.32
C TYR A 179 -14.50 -0.77 9.87
N VAL A 180 -14.75 0.51 9.60
CA VAL A 180 -14.23 1.13 8.37
C VAL A 180 -12.74 1.37 8.56
N MET A 181 -11.95 0.98 7.56
CA MET A 181 -10.50 0.95 7.60
C MET A 181 -9.93 1.56 6.32
N ALA A 182 -8.84 2.33 6.46
CA ALA A 182 -8.00 2.73 5.34
C ALA A 182 -7.07 1.55 4.98
N PRO A 183 -7.17 0.95 3.77
CA PRO A 183 -6.38 -0.24 3.40
C PRO A 183 -4.92 0.09 3.02
N SER A 184 -4.44 1.29 3.36
CA SER A 184 -3.21 1.92 2.85
C SER A 184 -3.39 2.40 1.39
N PRO A 185 -2.46 3.20 0.85
CA PRO A 185 -2.55 3.74 -0.51
C PRO A 185 -2.29 2.70 -1.61
N ILE A 186 -2.89 1.52 -1.48
CA ILE A 186 -3.04 0.55 -2.57
C ILE A 186 -4.12 1.04 -3.55
N PRO A 187 -4.02 0.70 -4.85
CA PRO A 187 -5.07 1.00 -5.81
C PRO A 187 -6.35 0.23 -5.47
N ARG A 188 -7.50 0.73 -5.95
CA ARG A 188 -8.79 0.02 -5.80
C ARG A 188 -8.73 -1.41 -6.34
N PHE A 189 -7.97 -1.61 -7.41
CA PHE A 189 -7.66 -2.93 -7.96
C PHE A 189 -7.20 -3.94 -6.89
N ASP A 190 -6.33 -3.51 -5.96
CA ASP A 190 -5.77 -4.39 -4.93
C ASP A 190 -6.69 -4.55 -3.71
N ASN A 191 -7.69 -3.67 -3.50
CA ASN A 191 -8.62 -3.78 -2.35
C ASN A 191 -9.30 -5.16 -2.30
N LEU A 192 -9.65 -5.72 -3.46
CA LEU A 192 -10.35 -7.00 -3.55
C LEU A 192 -9.47 -8.17 -3.09
N LYS A 193 -8.13 -8.03 -3.15
CA LYS A 193 -7.18 -9.05 -2.70
C LYS A 193 -7.15 -9.21 -1.18
N LEU A 194 -7.68 -8.25 -0.42
CA LEU A 194 -7.76 -8.32 1.05
C LEU A 194 -8.96 -9.17 1.51
N ASN A 195 -10.00 -9.33 0.69
CA ASN A 195 -11.20 -10.05 1.08
C ASN A 195 -10.96 -11.55 1.12
N GLN A 196 -11.26 -12.19 2.27
CA GLN A 196 -11.10 -13.64 2.45
C GLN A 196 -9.68 -14.15 2.11
N ALA A 197 -8.69 -13.27 2.27
CA ALA A 197 -7.30 -13.58 2.00
C ALA A 197 -6.79 -14.68 2.95
N ARG A 198 -5.91 -15.56 2.45
CA ARG A 198 -5.33 -16.69 3.20
C ARG A 198 -4.21 -16.28 4.15
N HIS A 199 -3.58 -15.15 3.88
CA HIS A 199 -2.46 -14.60 4.63
C HIS A 199 -2.92 -13.61 5.72
N LEU A 200 -2.03 -13.32 6.66
CA LEU A 200 -2.23 -12.25 7.63
C LEU A 200 -1.77 -10.91 7.05
N THR A 201 -2.63 -9.89 7.09
CA THR A 201 -2.25 -8.52 6.69
C THR A 201 -2.12 -7.62 7.90
N LEU A 202 -0.96 -6.98 8.02
CA LEU A 202 -0.60 -6.03 9.08
C LEU A 202 -0.38 -4.66 8.45
N LEU A 203 -0.93 -3.61 9.06
CA LEU A 203 -0.86 -2.26 8.54
C LEU A 203 -0.20 -1.35 9.58
N GLY A 204 0.84 -0.63 9.15
CA GLY A 204 1.70 0.14 10.06
C GLY A 204 1.82 1.61 9.67
N ALA A 205 1.26 2.50 10.50
CA ALA A 205 1.39 3.95 10.39
C ALA A 205 2.32 4.52 11.48
N GLY A 206 3.62 4.60 11.18
CA GLY A 206 4.63 4.97 12.16
C GLY A 206 4.54 6.43 12.61
N ARG A 207 4.22 7.35 11.70
CA ARG A 207 4.06 8.79 12.01
C ARG A 207 2.83 9.06 12.87
N GLU A 208 1.72 8.37 12.57
CA GLU A 208 0.43 8.48 13.26
C GLU A 208 0.31 7.55 14.47
N LYS A 209 1.36 6.74 14.71
CA LYS A 209 1.49 5.81 15.83
C LYS A 209 0.34 4.81 15.92
N LYS A 210 -0.07 4.26 14.77
CA LYS A 210 -1.13 3.24 14.67
C LYS A 210 -0.63 1.95 14.02
N ILE A 211 -1.13 0.84 14.54
CA ILE A 211 -1.02 -0.50 13.96
C ILE A 211 -2.42 -1.10 13.92
N TYR A 212 -2.74 -1.79 12.84
CA TYR A 212 -4.01 -2.51 12.70
C TYR A 212 -3.81 -3.71 11.78
N ALA A 213 -4.80 -4.59 11.72
CA ALA A 213 -4.66 -5.85 11.01
C ALA A 213 -5.98 -6.32 10.38
N VAL A 214 -5.82 -7.18 9.39
CA VAL A 214 -6.86 -8.03 8.80
C VAL A 214 -6.38 -9.48 8.94
N PRO A 215 -6.98 -10.28 9.84
CA PRO A 215 -6.66 -11.70 9.94
C PRO A 215 -7.01 -12.48 8.67
N PRO A 216 -6.42 -13.66 8.46
CA PRO A 216 -6.84 -14.57 7.40
C PRO A 216 -8.35 -14.83 7.41
N PHE A 217 -8.93 -15.05 6.24
CA PHE A 217 -10.34 -15.40 6.03
C PHE A 217 -11.33 -14.39 6.63
N THR A 218 -10.96 -13.11 6.63
CA THR A 218 -11.80 -12.00 7.11
C THR A 218 -12.53 -11.34 5.94
N ASP A 219 -13.81 -11.02 6.14
CA ASP A 219 -14.59 -10.23 5.19
C ASP A 219 -14.04 -8.81 5.13
N VAL A 220 -13.64 -8.38 3.94
CA VAL A 220 -13.20 -7.01 3.64
C VAL A 220 -13.97 -6.52 2.43
N LYS A 221 -14.84 -5.54 2.62
CA LYS A 221 -15.73 -5.04 1.57
C LYS A 221 -15.45 -3.57 1.30
N PRO A 222 -15.07 -3.17 0.09
CA PRO A 222 -15.03 -1.75 -0.28
C PRO A 222 -16.37 -1.07 0.01
N LEU A 223 -16.34 0.16 0.49
CA LEU A 223 -17.57 0.94 0.65
C LEU A 223 -18.09 1.37 -0.72
N ASP A 224 -19.36 1.10 -0.99
CA ASP A 224 -20.05 1.45 -2.23
C ASP A 224 -21.56 1.65 -1.99
N PHE A 225 -22.28 2.09 -3.02
CA PHE A 225 -23.72 2.25 -3.00
C PHE A 225 -24.37 1.23 -3.93
N GLU A 226 -25.63 0.85 -3.67
CA GLU A 226 -26.36 -0.08 -4.53
C GLU A 226 -26.45 0.41 -5.99
N ASP A 227 -26.69 1.71 -6.18
CA ASP A 227 -26.76 2.35 -7.51
C ASP A 227 -25.37 2.69 -8.10
N TYR A 228 -24.32 2.67 -7.27
CA TYR A 228 -22.94 2.99 -7.66
C TYR A 228 -21.98 1.95 -7.04
N PRO A 229 -21.95 0.74 -7.59
CA PRO A 229 -21.14 -0.36 -7.06
C PRO A 229 -19.65 -0.06 -7.19
N PHE A 230 -18.85 -0.70 -6.33
CA PHE A 230 -17.40 -0.57 -6.37
C PHE A 230 -16.83 -1.01 -7.73
N ALA A 231 -16.03 -0.13 -8.33
CA ALA A 231 -15.32 -0.39 -9.58
C ALA A 231 -13.80 -0.23 -9.38
N VAL A 232 -13.04 -1.07 -10.08
CA VAL A 232 -11.58 -1.04 -10.09
C VAL A 232 -11.06 -0.37 -11.35
N GLU A 233 -9.77 -0.03 -11.37
CA GLU A 233 -9.09 0.43 -12.57
C GLU A 233 -9.17 -0.63 -13.69
N THR A 234 -9.61 -0.23 -14.88
CA THR A 234 -9.77 -1.13 -16.03
C THR A 234 -8.66 -0.91 -17.06
N PHE A 235 -8.02 -2.02 -17.47
CA PHE A 235 -6.98 -2.03 -18.50
C PHE A 235 -7.46 -2.75 -19.78
N GLU A 236 -8.73 -2.55 -20.16
CA GLU A 236 -9.34 -3.25 -21.28
C GLU A 236 -8.58 -3.03 -22.60
N GLY A 237 -8.26 -4.12 -23.29
CA GLY A 237 -7.46 -4.10 -24.52
C GLY A 237 -5.99 -3.71 -24.33
N LYS A 238 -5.52 -3.53 -23.10
CA LYS A 238 -4.12 -3.26 -22.76
C LYS A 238 -3.47 -4.54 -22.25
N ARG A 239 -2.19 -4.70 -22.61
CA ARG A 239 -1.36 -5.82 -22.17
C ARG A 239 0.04 -5.33 -21.87
N CYS A 240 0.73 -6.04 -20.98
CA CYS A 240 2.13 -5.75 -20.70
C CYS A 240 2.99 -5.90 -21.96
N ARG A 241 3.78 -4.88 -22.31
CA ARG A 241 4.73 -4.90 -23.44
C ARG A 241 5.83 -5.95 -23.27
N LEU A 242 6.17 -6.35 -22.04
CA LEU A 242 7.25 -7.30 -21.75
C LEU A 242 6.76 -8.75 -21.75
N CYS A 243 5.82 -9.11 -20.85
CA CYS A 243 5.37 -10.49 -20.70
C CYS A 243 4.00 -10.78 -21.33
N GLY A 244 3.27 -9.76 -21.79
CA GLY A 244 1.97 -9.94 -22.45
C GLY A 244 0.79 -10.17 -21.52
N ALA A 245 0.96 -10.08 -20.19
CA ALA A 245 -0.16 -10.21 -19.25
C ALA A 245 -1.26 -9.18 -19.48
N GLU A 246 -2.48 -9.65 -19.26
CA GLU A 246 -3.73 -8.91 -19.25
C GLU A 246 -4.42 -9.16 -17.90
N GLY A 247 -5.31 -8.25 -17.47
CA GLY A 247 -6.05 -8.43 -16.20
C GLY A 247 -5.21 -8.26 -14.92
N VAL A 248 -4.04 -7.63 -15.03
CA VAL A 248 -3.18 -7.24 -13.89
C VAL A 248 -3.08 -5.72 -13.81
N TYR A 249 -2.54 -5.20 -12.70
CA TYR A 249 -2.32 -3.76 -12.60
C TYR A 249 -1.15 -3.33 -13.50
N LEU A 250 -1.41 -2.43 -14.44
CA LEU A 250 -0.43 -1.94 -15.40
C LEU A 250 -0.03 -0.49 -15.12
N ASP A 251 1.25 -0.20 -15.24
CA ASP A 251 1.75 1.15 -15.37
C ASP A 251 1.61 1.64 -16.81
N GLU A 252 1.15 2.88 -16.96
CA GLU A 252 1.16 3.61 -18.22
C GLU A 252 2.48 4.38 -18.34
N LEU A 253 3.30 4.02 -19.33
CA LEU A 253 4.62 4.59 -19.55
C LEU A 253 4.69 5.22 -20.94
N VAL A 254 5.51 6.25 -21.08
CA VAL A 254 5.76 6.91 -22.38
C VAL A 254 7.18 6.61 -22.80
N ASP A 255 7.33 6.10 -24.02
CA ASP A 255 8.63 5.87 -24.63
C ASP A 255 9.26 7.21 -25.02
N GLU A 256 10.35 7.61 -24.37
CA GLU A 256 10.97 8.92 -24.57
C GLU A 256 11.47 9.15 -26.01
N ALA A 257 11.80 8.08 -26.74
CA ALA A 257 12.34 8.19 -28.09
C ALA A 257 11.23 8.30 -29.15
N THR A 258 10.13 7.58 -28.96
CA THR A 258 9.03 7.51 -29.94
C THR A 258 7.82 8.35 -29.56
N GLY A 259 7.69 8.71 -28.28
CA GLY A 259 6.49 9.35 -27.71
C GLY A 259 5.30 8.40 -27.57
N GLU A 260 5.47 7.10 -27.84
CA GLU A 260 4.39 6.12 -27.77
C GLU A 260 4.09 5.74 -26.31
N THR A 261 2.80 5.75 -25.95
CA THR A 261 2.33 5.21 -24.68
C THR A 261 2.29 3.67 -24.75
N TYR A 262 2.93 3.02 -23.80
CA TYR A 262 2.88 1.56 -23.63
C TYR A 262 2.57 1.19 -22.18
N TYR A 263 2.18 -0.07 -21.98
CA TYR A 263 1.77 -0.57 -20.67
C TYR A 263 2.72 -1.67 -20.19
N GLN A 264 2.98 -1.73 -18.89
CA GLN A 264 3.85 -2.73 -18.28
C GLN A 264 3.28 -3.17 -16.94
N CYS A 265 3.46 -4.44 -16.56
CA CYS A 265 3.07 -4.90 -15.23
C CYS A 265 3.78 -4.04 -14.18
N ASN A 266 3.01 -3.49 -13.24
CA ASN A 266 3.58 -2.76 -12.12
C ASN A 266 4.29 -3.71 -11.13
N ASP A 267 3.78 -4.93 -10.95
CA ASP A 267 4.47 -5.98 -10.20
C ASP A 267 5.60 -6.57 -11.05
N THR A 268 6.85 -6.20 -10.71
CA THR A 268 8.03 -6.59 -11.49
C THR A 268 8.36 -8.07 -11.34
N ASN A 269 8.12 -8.66 -10.16
CA ASN A 269 8.36 -10.09 -9.96
C ASN A 269 7.36 -10.92 -10.77
N TYR A 270 6.08 -10.57 -10.72
CA TYR A 270 5.06 -11.21 -11.54
C TYR A 270 5.44 -11.14 -13.03
N CYS A 271 5.86 -9.97 -13.50
CA CYS A 271 6.24 -9.73 -14.90
C CYS A 271 7.32 -10.69 -15.44
N VAL A 272 8.31 -11.02 -14.61
CA VAL A 272 9.41 -11.93 -15.00
C VAL A 272 9.13 -13.40 -14.67
N SER A 273 8.10 -13.67 -13.85
CA SER A 273 7.74 -15.03 -13.43
C SER A 273 7.16 -15.85 -14.57
N SER A 274 7.26 -17.18 -14.45
CA SER A 274 6.59 -18.10 -15.38
C SER A 274 5.06 -18.02 -15.31
N ALA A 275 4.50 -17.49 -14.22
CA ALA A 275 3.07 -17.24 -14.07
C ALA A 275 2.55 -16.15 -15.02
N CYS A 276 3.41 -15.24 -15.50
CA CYS A 276 3.05 -14.24 -16.52
C CYS A 276 3.09 -14.80 -17.96
N GLN A 277 3.38 -16.09 -18.18
CA GLN A 277 3.40 -16.59 -19.56
C GLN A 277 2.01 -16.45 -20.19
N PRO A 278 1.92 -15.88 -21.41
CA PRO A 278 0.65 -15.77 -22.10
C PRO A 278 0.06 -17.17 -22.21
N THR A 279 -1.19 -17.34 -21.78
CA THR A 279 -1.93 -18.58 -21.99
C THR A 279 -1.82 -18.89 -23.47
N LYS A 280 -1.07 -19.94 -23.82
CA LYS A 280 -1.10 -20.47 -25.19
C LYS A 280 -2.58 -20.67 -25.52
N PRO A 281 -3.05 -20.21 -26.68
CA PRO A 281 -4.38 -20.60 -27.13
C PRO A 281 -4.42 -22.12 -27.05
N VAL A 282 -5.45 -22.67 -26.41
CA VAL A 282 -5.68 -24.10 -26.38
C VAL A 282 -5.90 -24.52 -27.83
N ASP A 283 -4.88 -25.16 -28.43
CA ASP A 283 -4.86 -25.51 -29.85
C ASP A 283 -6.06 -26.41 -30.19
N ALA A 284 -6.92 -25.91 -31.06
CA ALA A 284 -7.70 -26.75 -31.94
C ALA A 284 -6.76 -27.34 -33.00
N ALA A 285 -6.36 -28.60 -32.78
CA ALA A 285 -5.95 -29.59 -33.77
C ALA A 285 -4.79 -29.26 -34.74
N ALA A 286 -3.64 -29.90 -34.43
CA ALA A 286 -2.66 -30.53 -35.33
C ALA A 286 -2.73 -30.28 -36.85
N ALA A 287 -1.64 -29.74 -37.40
CA ALA A 287 -1.03 -30.24 -38.63
C ALA A 287 0.48 -29.92 -38.68
N SER A 288 1.26 -31.00 -38.68
CA SER A 288 2.64 -31.21 -39.17
C SER A 288 3.45 -30.05 -39.80
N GLY A 289 4.74 -29.98 -39.42
CA GLY A 289 5.79 -29.41 -40.28
C GLY A 289 7.10 -29.12 -39.55
N THR A 290 8.10 -29.97 -39.75
CA THR A 290 9.50 -29.82 -39.33
C THR A 290 10.19 -28.60 -39.94
N GLU A 291 11.00 -27.87 -39.18
CA GLU A 291 12.41 -27.54 -39.51
C GLU A 291 13.10 -26.70 -38.41
N SER A 292 14.40 -26.95 -38.26
CA SER A 292 15.34 -26.37 -37.28
C SER A 292 16.05 -25.13 -37.81
N CYS A 293 16.37 -24.12 -36.97
CA CYS A 293 17.69 -23.46 -36.95
C CYS A 293 17.86 -22.40 -35.82
N GLY A 294 18.94 -22.53 -35.04
CA GLY A 294 19.98 -21.50 -34.85
C GLY A 294 19.70 -20.13 -34.22
N SER A 295 20.08 -20.00 -32.94
CA SER A 295 20.81 -18.89 -32.29
C SER A 295 20.35 -17.43 -32.41
N LYS A 296 20.21 -16.74 -31.26
CA LYS A 296 21.22 -15.78 -30.73
C LYS A 296 20.75 -15.15 -29.42
N ALA A 297 21.69 -15.07 -28.47
CA ALA A 297 21.59 -14.28 -27.25
C ALA A 297 21.45 -12.79 -27.61
N SER A 298 20.50 -12.10 -26.97
CA SER A 298 20.36 -10.64 -27.05
C SER A 298 20.67 -10.02 -25.69
N LEU A 299 21.42 -8.93 -25.74
CA LEU A 299 22.12 -8.30 -24.64
C LEU A 299 21.18 -7.56 -23.69
N ARG A 300 21.51 -7.62 -22.40
CA ARG A 300 21.01 -6.73 -21.34
C ARG A 300 21.31 -5.28 -21.69
N ALA A 301 20.27 -4.45 -21.85
CA ALA A 301 20.40 -3.00 -21.83
C ALA A 301 20.14 -2.53 -20.40
N ALA A 302 21.14 -1.89 -19.79
CA ALA A 302 21.04 -1.26 -18.48
C ALA A 302 20.21 0.02 -18.60
N ALA A 303 18.95 -0.02 -18.16
CA ALA A 303 18.13 1.19 -17.99
C ALA A 303 18.51 1.85 -16.66
N ARG A 304 19.06 3.07 -16.74
CA ARG A 304 19.26 3.93 -15.56
C ARG A 304 17.89 4.47 -15.13
N PHE A 305 17.44 4.08 -13.95
CA PHE A 305 16.30 4.70 -13.27
C PHE A 305 16.60 6.18 -13.01
N VAL A 306 15.87 7.08 -13.66
CA VAL A 306 15.75 8.48 -13.24
C VAL A 306 14.46 8.59 -12.43
N GLY A 307 14.61 8.88 -11.14
CA GLY A 307 13.49 8.96 -10.22
C GLY A 307 12.46 9.99 -10.66
N LEU A 308 11.20 9.56 -10.75
CA LEU A 308 10.05 10.45 -10.82
C LEU A 308 10.06 11.34 -9.58
N SER A 309 10.17 12.66 -9.81
CA SER A 309 9.98 13.65 -8.76
C SER A 309 8.52 13.62 -8.28
N PRO A 310 8.26 13.76 -6.96
CA PRO A 310 6.92 13.72 -6.42
C PRO A 310 6.17 15.00 -6.82
N GLN A 311 5.26 14.91 -7.79
CA GLN A 311 4.27 15.95 -8.03
C GLN A 311 2.99 15.61 -7.25
N SER A 312 2.85 16.21 -6.08
CA SER A 312 1.71 17.08 -5.73
C SER A 312 1.76 17.42 -4.24
N SER A 313 2.45 18.51 -3.94
CA SER A 313 2.14 19.33 -2.79
C SER A 313 0.72 19.89 -2.97
N ALA A 314 -0.16 19.68 -2.00
CA ALA A 314 -1.44 20.38 -1.91
C ALA A 314 -1.21 21.91 -2.04
N PRO A 315 -2.09 22.64 -2.75
CA PRO A 315 -1.97 24.09 -2.82
C PRO A 315 -2.17 24.70 -1.43
N GLU A 316 -1.27 25.61 -1.04
CA GLU A 316 -1.44 26.46 0.15
C GLU A 316 -2.79 27.19 0.08
N ALA A 317 -3.59 27.06 1.13
CA ALA A 317 -4.83 27.81 1.25
C ALA A 317 -4.52 29.32 1.32
N PRO A 318 -5.24 30.17 0.56
CA PRO A 318 -5.06 31.61 0.66
C PRO A 318 -5.49 32.10 2.04
N SER A 319 -4.60 32.83 2.72
CA SER A 319 -4.87 33.48 3.99
C SER A 319 -5.98 34.51 3.83
N LEU A 320 -7.20 34.18 4.29
CA LEU A 320 -8.29 35.13 4.45
C LEU A 320 -8.03 35.97 5.71
N THR A 321 -7.42 37.14 5.53
CA THR A 321 -7.42 38.20 6.54
C THR A 321 -8.85 38.67 6.81
N LEU A 322 -9.37 38.38 8.00
CA LEU A 322 -10.61 38.97 8.50
C LEU A 322 -10.43 40.50 8.63
N ARG A 323 -11.18 41.27 7.83
CA ARG A 323 -11.45 42.68 8.11
C ARG A 323 -12.41 42.76 9.31
N THR A 324 -11.88 43.04 10.49
CA THR A 324 -12.70 43.44 11.63
C THR A 324 -13.33 44.80 11.34
N THR A 325 -14.65 44.85 11.26
CA THR A 325 -15.43 46.08 11.26
C THR A 325 -15.23 46.81 12.59
N GLY A 326 -14.33 47.79 12.61
CA GLY A 326 -14.16 48.71 13.72
C GLY A 326 -15.35 49.65 13.79
N ASN A 327 -16.28 49.38 14.70
CA ASN A 327 -17.33 50.31 15.09
C ASN A 327 -17.21 50.53 16.60
N SER A 328 -16.32 51.42 17.04
CA SER A 328 -16.32 51.95 18.40
C SER A 328 -16.58 53.44 18.34
N ARG A 329 -17.80 53.80 18.74
CA ARG A 329 -18.23 55.18 18.99
C ARG A 329 -17.38 55.82 20.07
N LYS A 330 -17.11 57.11 19.86
CA LYS A 330 -16.58 58.09 20.80
C LYS A 330 -17.47 58.18 22.06
N GLY A 331 -16.82 58.42 23.20
CA GLY A 331 -17.38 58.92 24.46
C GLY A 331 -16.28 58.94 25.52
N THR A 332 -15.39 59.94 25.47
CA THR A 332 -15.34 61.12 26.38
C THR A 332 -14.99 60.81 27.83
N SER A 333 -13.91 61.44 28.27
CA SER A 333 -13.28 61.42 29.58
C SER A 333 -13.91 62.39 30.59
N HIS A 334 -13.69 62.04 31.87
CA HIS A 334 -13.54 62.88 33.07
C HIS A 334 -14.77 63.36 33.85
N ALA A 335 -14.58 63.19 35.17
CA ALA A 335 -15.32 63.65 36.35
C ALA A 335 -16.60 62.87 36.70
#